data_AF-A6FFD6-F1
#
_entry.id   AF-A6FFD6-F1
#
_cell.length_a   1.000
_cell.length_b   1.000
_cell.length_c   1.000
_cell.angle_alpha   90.00
_cell.angle_beta   90.00
_cell.angle_gamma   90.00
#
_symmetry.space_group_name_H-M   'P 1'
#
loop_
_entity.id
_entity.type
_entity.pdbx_description
1 polymer ?
#
loop_
_entity_poly.entity_id
_entity_poly.type
_entity_poly.pdbx_seq_one_letter_code
_entity_poly.pdbx_strand_id
1 'polypeptide(L)'
;MAIQRGTLNFSHYRGDAYKIQFTILDYDEQTDVYTPVDITNFDLLMQIRLTAQSATVIYEPVLEKTDAANGIFQWDIKPSISEALGVQSGVYDIQLRTQETDEDTEQVITFMSGSWTGQNDVSRVAVPKSVVVMSDMSVNMAIDKARKAKRGY
;
A
#
# COMPACT_ATOMS: atom_id res chain seq x y z
N MET A 1 13.09 12.91 -12.34
CA MET A 1 12.82 11.46 -12.33
C MET A 1 11.67 11.24 -11.38
N ALA A 2 10.53 10.77 -11.88
CA ALA A 2 9.31 10.62 -11.10
C ALA A 2 9.04 9.12 -10.94
N ILE A 3 8.98 8.63 -9.69
CA ILE A 3 8.43 7.30 -9.41
C ILE A 3 6.94 7.40 -9.73
N GLN A 4 6.45 6.59 -10.67
CA GLN A 4 5.01 6.54 -10.92
C GLN A 4 4.33 5.93 -9.70
N ARG A 5 3.50 6.74 -9.03
CA ARG A 5 2.75 6.33 -7.84
C ARG A 5 1.41 5.78 -8.28
N GLY A 6 1.05 4.61 -7.76
CA GLY A 6 -0.29 4.07 -7.89
C GLY A 6 -1.30 4.94 -7.15
N THR A 7 -2.49 5.12 -7.74
CA THR A 7 -3.62 5.72 -7.04
C THR A 7 -4.79 4.75 -7.01
N LEU A 8 -5.27 4.43 -5.80
CA LEU A 8 -6.49 3.66 -5.62
C LEU A 8 -7.42 4.42 -4.69
N ASN A 9 -8.68 4.57 -5.09
CA ASN A 9 -9.73 4.99 -4.18
C ASN A 9 -10.57 3.77 -3.83
N PHE A 10 -10.80 3.54 -2.54
CA PHE A 10 -11.68 2.46 -2.11
C PHE A 10 -12.83 2.97 -1.24
N SER A 11 -13.94 2.25 -1.31
CA SER A 11 -15.08 2.49 -0.43
C SER A 11 -15.36 1.22 0.36
N HIS A 12 -15.84 1.39 1.59
CA HIS A 12 -16.25 0.28 2.43
C HIS A 12 -17.57 0.59 3.11
N TYR A 13 -18.29 -0.45 3.46
CA TYR A 13 -19.42 -0.36 4.38
C TYR A 13 -18.96 -0.65 5.79
N ARG A 14 -19.45 0.14 6.74
CA ARG A 14 -19.19 -0.05 8.16
C ARG A 14 -19.73 -1.42 8.60
N GLY A 15 -18.87 -2.25 9.20
CA GLY A 15 -19.21 -3.60 9.68
C GLY A 15 -18.88 -4.73 8.68
N ASP A 16 -18.49 -4.40 7.45
CA ASP A 16 -18.14 -5.39 6.44
C ASP A 16 -16.69 -5.87 6.55
N ALA A 17 -16.44 -7.06 6.01
CA ALA A 17 -15.11 -7.61 5.81
C ALA A 17 -14.68 -7.51 4.35
N TYR A 18 -13.45 -7.06 4.11
CA TYR A 18 -12.86 -6.96 2.78
C TYR A 18 -11.45 -7.52 2.74
N LYS A 19 -11.10 -8.13 1.62
CA LYS A 19 -9.70 -8.42 1.30
C LYS A 19 -9.30 -7.61 0.09
N ILE A 20 -8.26 -6.79 0.27
CA ILE A 20 -7.65 -6.00 -0.80
C ILE A 20 -6.28 -6.58 -1.07
N GLN A 21 -6.09 -7.17 -2.24
CA GLN A 21 -4.78 -7.65 -2.68
C GLN A 21 -4.13 -6.60 -3.58
N PHE A 22 -2.85 -6.36 -3.34
CA PHE A 22 -2.00 -5.45 -4.08
C PHE A 22 -0.87 -6.22 -4.74
N THR A 23 -0.52 -5.82 -5.96
CA THR A 23 0.67 -6.30 -6.67
C THR A 23 1.50 -5.11 -7.12
N ILE A 24 2.80 -5.14 -6.81
CA ILE A 24 3.76 -4.15 -7.25
C ILE A 24 4.49 -4.67 -8.49
N LEU A 25 4.35 -3.92 -9.57
CA LEU A 25 5.03 -4.15 -10.84
C LEU A 25 5.97 -3.00 -11.14
N ASP A 26 7.12 -3.27 -11.74
CA ASP A 26 8.03 -2.31 -12.36
C ASP A 26 7.79 -2.30 -13.86
N TYR A 27 7.43 -1.13 -14.39
CA TYR A 27 7.21 -0.88 -15.81
C TYR A 27 8.50 -0.35 -16.46
N ASP A 28 8.99 -1.07 -17.46
CA ASP A 28 10.12 -0.64 -18.30
C ASP A 28 9.61 0.05 -19.57
N GLU A 29 9.77 1.38 -19.61
CA GLU A 29 9.37 2.22 -20.75
C GLU A 29 10.09 1.86 -22.06
N GLN A 30 11.26 1.21 -22.02
CA GLN A 30 12.01 0.86 -23.22
C GLN A 30 11.51 -0.43 -23.86
N THR A 31 11.04 -1.38 -23.06
CA THR A 31 10.61 -2.70 -23.52
C THR A 31 9.10 -2.88 -23.49
N ASP A 32 8.35 -1.97 -22.85
CA ASP A 32 6.89 -2.06 -22.64
C ASP A 32 6.49 -3.33 -21.88
N VAL A 33 7.36 -3.75 -20.93
CA VAL A 33 7.17 -4.96 -20.12
C VAL A 33 7.00 -4.59 -18.65
N TYR A 34 6.05 -5.27 -18.00
CA TYR A 34 5.86 -5.24 -16.55
C TYR A 34 6.60 -6.40 -15.90
N THR A 35 7.39 -6.11 -14.87
CA THR A 35 8.12 -7.12 -14.09
C THR A 35 7.73 -7.04 -12.61
N PRO A 36 7.52 -8.17 -11.91
CA PRO A 36 7.25 -8.14 -10.48
C PRO A 36 8.41 -7.55 -9.68
N VAL A 37 8.10 -6.75 -8.65
CA VAL A 37 9.11 -6.21 -7.74
C VAL A 37 9.25 -7.11 -6.51
N ASP A 38 10.46 -7.62 -6.26
CA ASP A 38 10.75 -8.36 -5.02
C ASP A 38 10.75 -7.43 -3.80
N ILE A 39 9.80 -7.65 -2.90
CA ILE A 39 9.61 -6.88 -1.65
C ILE A 39 9.99 -7.66 -0.39
N THR A 40 10.74 -8.76 -0.52
CA THR A 40 11.09 -9.65 0.60
C THR A 40 11.76 -8.89 1.75
N ASN A 41 12.69 -7.99 1.44
CA ASN A 41 13.52 -7.26 2.41
C ASN A 41 13.02 -5.84 2.71
N PHE A 42 11.75 -5.54 2.41
CA PHE A 42 11.15 -4.23 2.66
C PHE A 42 10.00 -4.34 3.64
N ASP A 43 9.88 -3.43 4.59
CA ASP A 43 8.66 -3.31 5.38
C ASP A 43 7.62 -2.51 4.62
N LEU A 44 6.36 -2.92 4.78
CA LEU A 44 5.20 -2.26 4.21
C LEU A 44 4.50 -1.50 5.32
N LEU A 45 4.43 -0.18 5.18
CA LEU A 45 3.64 0.65 6.08
C LEU A 45 2.50 1.28 5.31
N MET A 46 1.28 1.13 5.83
CA MET A 46 0.13 1.90 5.37
C MET A 46 -0.33 2.82 6.49
N GLN A 47 -0.63 4.07 6.14
CA GLN A 47 -1.11 5.07 7.10
C GLN A 47 -2.40 5.68 6.59
N ILE A 48 -3.42 5.72 7.45
CA ILE A 48 -4.72 6.29 7.15
C ILE A 48 -4.91 7.58 7.95
N ARG A 49 -5.31 8.66 7.27
CA ARG A 49 -5.47 10.02 7.83
C ARG A 49 -6.79 10.65 7.37
N LEU A 50 -7.28 11.66 8.08
CA LEU A 50 -8.46 12.42 7.65
C LEU A 50 -8.13 13.33 6.46
N THR A 51 -6.93 13.89 6.45
CA THR A 51 -6.42 14.76 5.39
C THR A 51 -4.95 14.48 5.14
N ALA A 52 -4.45 14.82 3.95
CA ALA A 52 -3.05 14.60 3.57
C ALA A 52 -2.06 15.42 4.41
N GLN A 53 -2.52 16.52 5.01
CA GLN A 53 -1.72 17.41 5.86
C GLN A 53 -1.78 17.03 7.34
N SER A 54 -2.61 16.06 7.73
CA SER A 54 -2.74 15.65 9.13
C SER A 54 -1.49 14.94 9.62
N ALA A 55 -0.88 15.42 10.70
CA ALA A 55 0.17 14.68 11.40
C ALA A 55 -0.38 13.46 12.17
N THR A 56 -1.69 13.47 12.47
CA THR A 56 -2.35 12.39 13.20
C THR A 56 -2.74 11.26 12.26
N VAL A 57 -2.19 10.08 12.51
CA VAL A 57 -2.57 8.82 11.87
C VAL A 57 -3.74 8.22 12.65
N ILE A 58 -4.85 7.94 11.95
CA ILE A 58 -6.06 7.35 12.53
C ILE A 58 -5.85 5.85 12.72
N TYR A 59 -5.22 5.23 11.73
CA TYR A 59 -5.05 3.79 11.69
C TYR A 59 -3.85 3.40 10.83
N GLU A 60 -3.11 2.40 11.30
CA GLU A 60 -1.98 1.79 10.60
C GLU A 60 -2.27 0.29 10.45
N PRO A 61 -2.86 -0.14 9.32
CA PRO A 61 -3.13 -1.55 9.10
C PRO A 61 -1.84 -2.36 8.94
N VAL A 62 -1.87 -3.58 9.45
CA VAL A 62 -0.83 -4.57 9.15
C VAL A 62 -1.09 -5.11 7.75
N LEU A 63 -0.13 -4.90 6.85
CA LEU A 63 -0.13 -5.48 5.51
C LEU A 63 0.59 -6.83 5.54
N GLU A 64 -0.04 -7.86 5.00
CA GLU A 64 0.52 -9.21 4.95
C GLU A 64 1.12 -9.48 3.57
N LYS A 65 2.41 -9.85 3.51
CA LYS A 65 3.03 -10.28 2.26
C LYS A 65 2.61 -11.70 1.93
N THR A 66 1.74 -11.87 0.95
CA THR A 66 1.27 -13.19 0.51
C THR A 66 2.23 -13.87 -0.46
N ASP A 67 2.93 -13.08 -1.28
CA ASP A 67 4.02 -13.54 -2.16
C ASP A 67 5.00 -12.39 -2.38
N ALA A 68 5.94 -12.25 -1.45
CA ALA A 68 6.88 -11.14 -1.42
C ALA A 68 7.85 -11.13 -2.62
N ALA A 69 8.22 -12.30 -3.15
CA ALA A 69 9.13 -12.41 -4.27
C ALA A 69 8.52 -11.84 -5.57
N ASN A 70 7.19 -11.89 -5.68
CA ASN A 70 6.44 -11.36 -6.82
C ASN A 70 5.71 -10.03 -6.51
N GLY A 71 6.09 -9.33 -5.43
CA GLY A 71 5.52 -8.02 -5.11
C GLY A 71 4.08 -8.05 -4.63
N ILE A 72 3.58 -9.19 -4.15
CA ILE A 72 2.19 -9.37 -3.77
C ILE A 72 2.02 -9.30 -2.26
N PHE A 73 1.11 -8.44 -1.81
CA PHE A 73 0.70 -8.31 -0.42
C PHE A 73 -0.80 -8.02 -0.33
N GLN A 74 -1.37 -8.15 0.85
CA GLN A 74 -2.79 -7.93 1.09
C GLN A 74 -3.05 -7.11 2.34
N TRP A 75 -4.22 -6.46 2.34
CA TRP A 75 -4.85 -5.90 3.50
C TRP A 75 -6.17 -6.61 3.77
N ASP A 76 -6.25 -7.27 4.94
CA ASP A 76 -7.48 -7.88 5.43
C ASP A 76 -8.22 -6.88 6.34
N ILE A 77 -9.26 -6.24 5.80
CA ILE A 77 -10.15 -5.34 6.53
C ILE A 77 -11.18 -6.20 7.25
N LYS A 78 -10.96 -6.43 8.54
CA LYS A 78 -11.94 -7.10 9.40
C LYS A 78 -13.13 -6.19 9.71
N PRO A 79 -14.31 -6.75 10.07
CA PRO A 79 -15.47 -5.97 10.50
C PRO A 79 -15.13 -4.91 11.55
N SER A 80 -14.37 -5.28 12.58
CA SER A 80 -13.92 -4.36 13.63
C SER A 80 -13.07 -3.19 13.12
N ILE A 81 -12.29 -3.39 12.05
CA ILE A 81 -11.49 -2.35 11.41
C ILE A 81 -12.42 -1.40 10.64
N SER A 82 -13.33 -1.94 9.84
CA SER A 82 -14.31 -1.12 9.12
C SER A 82 -15.21 -0.32 10.07
N GLU A 83 -15.52 -0.86 11.25
CA GLU A 83 -16.25 -0.15 12.31
C GLU A 83 -15.43 0.99 12.93
N ALA A 84 -14.14 0.74 13.18
CA ALA A 84 -13.22 1.74 13.72
C ALA A 84 -12.95 2.88 12.71
N LEU A 85 -12.87 2.55 11.42
CA LEU A 85 -12.82 3.54 10.36
C LEU A 85 -14.16 4.29 10.30
N GLY A 86 -15.30 3.61 10.36
CA GLY A 86 -16.60 4.26 10.47
C GLY A 86 -17.03 4.99 9.20
N VAL A 87 -18.11 5.77 9.30
CA VAL A 87 -18.70 6.51 8.17
C VAL A 87 -18.05 7.88 8.06
N GLN A 88 -16.86 7.89 7.48
CA GLN A 88 -16.09 9.10 7.22
C GLN A 88 -15.24 8.90 5.96
N SER A 89 -14.62 9.98 5.48
CA SER A 89 -13.68 9.93 4.37
C SER A 89 -12.32 10.43 4.81
N GLY A 90 -11.29 9.95 4.13
CA GLY A 90 -9.93 10.39 4.37
C GLY A 90 -8.99 9.97 3.26
N VAL A 91 -7.70 10.04 3.55
CA VAL A 91 -6.63 9.64 2.64
C VAL A 91 -5.81 8.54 3.27
N TYR A 92 -5.14 7.78 2.42
CA TYR A 92 -4.14 6.83 2.84
C TYR A 92 -2.95 6.85 1.91
N ASP A 93 -1.83 6.35 2.40
CA ASP A 93 -0.66 6.06 1.61
C ASP A 93 -0.02 4.76 2.05
N ILE A 94 0.67 4.11 1.12
CA ILE A 94 1.45 2.89 1.35
C ILE A 94 2.91 3.17 0.97
N GLN A 95 3.78 2.80 1.90
CA GLN A 95 5.20 3.06 1.87
C GLN A 95 5.97 1.74 1.91
N LEU A 96 7.03 1.67 1.11
CA LEU A 96 8.11 0.69 1.27
C LEU A 96 9.20 1.30 2.12
N ARG A 97 9.65 0.57 3.14
CA ARG A 97 10.74 0.95 4.04
C ARG A 97 11.83 -0.10 3.99
N THR A 98 13.09 0.31 3.97
CA THR A 98 14.21 -0.63 4.13
C THR A 98 14.25 -1.14 5.56
N GLN A 99 14.43 -2.45 5.76
CA GLN A 99 14.48 -3.11 7.08
C GLN A 99 15.74 -2.76 7.94
N GLU A 100 16.42 -1.64 7.69
CA GLU A 100 17.65 -1.31 8.41
C GLU A 100 17.36 -0.64 9.76
N THR A 101 18.17 -1.02 10.76
CA THR A 101 18.06 -0.65 12.18
C THR A 101 18.53 0.77 12.52
N ASP A 102 19.10 1.50 11.56
CA ASP A 102 19.63 2.85 11.77
C ASP A 102 18.73 3.89 11.09
N GLU A 103 18.23 4.85 11.88
CA GLU A 103 17.35 5.95 11.43
C GLU A 103 18.01 6.83 10.36
N ASP A 104 19.36 6.82 10.27
CA ASP A 104 20.13 7.61 9.31
C ASP A 104 20.20 7.00 7.89
N THR A 105 19.77 5.74 7.69
CA THR A 105 19.75 5.07 6.37
C THR A 105 18.36 4.58 5.94
N GLU A 106 17.31 4.82 6.73
CA GLU A 106 15.93 4.42 6.38
C GLU A 106 15.49 5.10 5.07
N GLN A 107 15.36 4.31 4.00
CA GLN A 107 14.78 4.78 2.76
C GLN A 107 13.29 4.47 2.74
N VAL A 108 12.48 5.53 2.76
CA VAL A 108 11.02 5.44 2.67
C VAL A 108 10.58 5.86 1.28
N ILE A 109 9.83 4.99 0.62
CA ILE A 109 9.26 5.25 -0.70
C ILE A 109 7.75 5.10 -0.62
N THR A 110 7.03 6.22 -0.70
CA THR A 110 5.57 6.19 -0.92
C THR A 110 5.31 5.83 -2.38
N PHE A 111 4.69 4.68 -2.59
CA PHE A 111 4.43 4.13 -3.92
C PHE A 111 2.95 4.08 -4.28
N MET A 112 2.08 4.08 -3.27
CA MET A 112 0.64 4.17 -3.47
C MET A 112 0.06 5.23 -2.55
N SER A 113 -0.92 5.96 -3.06
CA SER A 113 -1.75 6.84 -2.25
C SER A 113 -3.19 6.81 -2.74
N GLY A 114 -4.12 7.24 -1.91
CA GLY A 114 -5.51 7.13 -2.26
C GLY A 114 -6.43 7.83 -1.30
N SER A 115 -7.71 7.85 -1.66
CA SER A 115 -8.78 8.21 -0.73
C SER A 115 -9.56 6.99 -0.31
N TRP A 116 -10.10 7.04 0.90
CA TRP A 116 -11.04 6.05 1.38
C TRP A 116 -12.35 6.73 1.77
N THR A 117 -13.46 6.02 1.60
CA THR A 117 -14.78 6.49 2.02
C THR A 117 -15.56 5.36 2.68
N GLY A 118 -15.92 5.54 3.94
CA GLY A 118 -16.80 4.67 4.69
C GLY A 118 -18.27 5.07 4.49
N GLN A 119 -19.14 4.08 4.33
CA GLN A 119 -20.58 4.25 4.12
C GLN A 119 -21.36 3.40 5.13
N ASN A 120 -22.59 3.83 5.44
CA ASN A 120 -23.51 2.96 6.17
C ASN A 120 -23.96 1.82 5.26
N ASP A 121 -23.93 0.59 5.78
CA ASP A 121 -24.59 -0.51 5.09
C ASP A 121 -26.11 -0.34 5.23
N VAL A 122 -26.77 -0.09 4.11
CA VAL A 122 -28.24 -0.02 4.05
C VAL A 122 -28.82 -1.39 3.66
N SER A 123 -27.98 -2.29 3.14
CA SER A 123 -28.35 -3.66 2.83
C SER A 123 -28.24 -4.49 4.12
N ARG A 124 -29.31 -5.16 4.53
CA ARG A 124 -29.32 -5.95 5.79
C ARG A 124 -28.53 -7.27 5.69
N VAL A 125 -27.54 -7.36 4.80
CA VAL A 125 -26.85 -8.61 4.45
C VAL A 125 -25.35 -8.34 4.33
N ALA A 126 -24.60 -8.67 5.38
CA ALA A 126 -23.14 -8.66 5.34
C ALA A 126 -22.67 -9.75 4.35
N VAL A 127 -22.15 -9.33 3.20
CA VAL A 127 -21.54 -10.24 2.21
C VAL A 127 -20.05 -9.93 2.14
N PRO A 128 -19.15 -10.90 2.38
CA PRO A 128 -17.71 -10.68 2.22
C PRO A 128 -17.39 -10.32 0.77
N LYS A 129 -16.72 -9.18 0.56
CA LYS A 129 -16.35 -8.66 -0.77
C LYS A 129 -14.84 -8.71 -0.95
N SER A 130 -14.38 -9.29 -2.05
CA SER A 130 -12.96 -9.33 -2.43
C SER A 130 -12.71 -8.30 -3.53
N VAL A 131 -11.70 -7.44 -3.35
CA VAL A 131 -11.29 -6.46 -4.35
C VAL A 131 -9.83 -6.72 -4.70
N VAL A 132 -9.55 -6.99 -5.97
CA VAL A 132 -8.16 -7.15 -6.46
C VAL A 132 -7.74 -5.82 -7.08
N VAL A 133 -6.60 -5.29 -6.63
CA VAL A 133 -6.06 -4.02 -7.12
C VAL A 133 -4.67 -4.24 -7.69
N MET A 134 -4.52 -3.93 -8.97
CA MET A 134 -3.22 -3.88 -9.64
C MET A 134 -2.70 -2.44 -9.59
N SER A 135 -1.48 -2.24 -9.12
CA SER A 135 -0.82 -0.93 -9.14
C SER A 135 0.43 -0.99 -10.01
N ASP A 136 0.37 -0.24 -11.10
CA ASP A 136 1.50 -0.04 -12.01
C ASP A 136 2.49 0.94 -11.36
N MET A 137 3.72 0.49 -11.13
CA MET A 137 4.81 1.34 -10.66
C MET A 137 5.99 1.25 -11.63
N SER A 138 6.83 2.27 -11.66
CA SER A 138 8.16 2.22 -12.26
C SER A 138 9.18 2.51 -11.16
N VAL A 139 9.87 1.47 -10.68
CA VAL A 139 10.79 1.48 -9.53
C VAL A 139 12.25 1.36 -9.98
N ASN A 140 12.54 1.73 -11.23
CA ASN A 140 13.78 1.36 -11.88
C ASN A 140 15.08 2.02 -11.34
N MET A 141 15.07 2.84 -10.27
CA MET A 141 16.33 3.44 -9.76
C MET A 141 16.49 3.61 -8.24
N ALA A 142 15.43 3.51 -7.42
CA ALA A 142 15.60 3.65 -5.96
C ALA A 142 16.25 2.40 -5.34
N ILE A 143 15.84 1.21 -5.80
CA ILE A 143 16.40 -0.07 -5.35
C ILE A 143 17.84 -0.25 -5.84
N ASP A 144 18.17 0.23 -7.05
CA ASP A 144 19.53 0.11 -7.60
C ASP A 144 20.53 1.05 -6.91
N LYS A 145 20.08 2.22 -6.42
CA LYS A 145 20.88 3.08 -5.52
C LYS A 145 21.09 2.44 -4.15
N ALA A 146 20.06 1.81 -3.57
CA ALA A 146 20.20 1.05 -2.31
C ALA A 146 21.14 -0.15 -2.46
N ARG A 147 21.08 -0.88 -3.60
CA ARG A 147 22.00 -1.99 -3.91
C ARG A 147 23.44 -1.53 -4.16
N LYS A 148 23.65 -0.37 -4.82
CA LYS A 148 24.98 0.20 -5.05
C LYS A 148 25.62 0.75 -3.78
N ALA A 149 24.84 1.37 -2.88
CA ALA A 149 25.33 1.82 -1.57
C ALA A 149 25.85 0.64 -0.70
N LYS A 150 25.24 -0.54 -0.83
CA LYS A 150 25.64 -1.76 -0.10
C LYS A 150 26.85 -2.49 -0.70
N ARG A 151 27.30 -2.12 -1.91
CA ARG A 151 28.38 -2.80 -2.66
C ARG A 151 29.73 -2.09 -2.67
N GLY A 152 29.88 -0.93 -2.02
CA GLY A 152 31.19 -0.29 -1.84
C GLY A 152 31.93 0.00 -3.15
N TYR A 153 31.54 1.09 -3.80
CA TYR A 153 32.41 1.87 -4.68
C TYR A 153 32.33 3.32 -4.29
#